data_AF-A0ABD5N6B2-F1
#
_entry.id   AF-A0ABD5N6B2-F1
#
_cell.length_a   1.000
_cell.length_b   1.000
_cell.length_c   1.000
_cell.angle_alpha   90.00
_cell.angle_beta   90.00
_cell.angle_gamma   90.00
#
_symmetry.space_group_name_H-M   'P 1'
#
loop_
_entity.id
_entity.type
_entity.pdbx_description
1 polymer ?
#
loop_
_entity_poly.entity_id
_entity_poly.type
_entity_poly.pdbx_seq_one_letter_code
_entity_poly.pdbx_strand_id
1 'polypeptide(L)'
;MKSIQNIGLVAIVLAMTFAAFLGFEEYKKTAGANTTQTTLKDTVTPGTLPVLIDDDRVPASSGDNDIYAKAISKSKLSLCNDIELDELMYSCRAIITDNLDHCFSLAEDDQRNKCKTRYYLKKSMDKNNPKLCKRIEDVKLQDSCILKYALDKVKPSACIYLSEEKMRIACEERASGIMI
;
A
#
# COMPACT_ATOMS: atom_id res chain seq x y z
N MET A 1 -15.35 -58.70 -25.16
CA MET A 1 -16.71 -58.11 -25.16
C MET A 1 -16.97 -57.49 -23.78
N LYS A 2 -17.58 -56.29 -23.74
CA LYS A 2 -17.78 -55.29 -22.64
C LYS A 2 -16.73 -54.17 -22.74
N SER A 3 -16.92 -53.00 -23.36
CA SER A 3 -18.08 -52.19 -23.80
C SER A 3 -18.99 -51.58 -22.73
N ILE A 4 -18.78 -50.27 -22.57
CA ILE A 4 -19.75 -49.19 -22.33
C ILE A 4 -20.21 -48.99 -20.88
N GLN A 5 -19.68 -47.94 -20.25
CA GLN A 5 -20.42 -47.01 -19.37
C GLN A 5 -19.49 -45.85 -18.96
N ASN A 6 -19.43 -44.75 -19.74
CA ASN A 6 -18.83 -43.49 -19.28
C ASN A 6 -19.21 -42.26 -20.14
N ILE A 7 -20.50 -42.11 -20.47
CA ILE A 7 -20.99 -40.98 -21.30
C ILE A 7 -21.73 -39.92 -20.42
N GLY A 8 -22.00 -40.20 -19.15
CA GLY A 8 -22.79 -39.32 -18.28
C GLY A 8 -22.08 -38.07 -17.74
N LEU A 9 -20.74 -38.05 -17.70
CA LEU A 9 -20.01 -36.97 -16.99
C LEU A 9 -19.70 -35.74 -17.84
N VAL A 10 -19.72 -35.85 -19.17
CA VAL A 10 -19.30 -34.76 -20.08
C VAL A 10 -20.38 -33.69 -20.25
N ALA A 11 -21.66 -34.05 -20.09
CA ALA A 11 -22.77 -33.12 -20.31
C ALA A 11 -22.92 -32.07 -19.20
N ILE A 12 -22.46 -32.33 -17.97
CA ILE A 12 -22.64 -31.40 -16.84
C ILE A 12 -21.61 -30.26 -16.87
N VAL A 13 -20.41 -30.50 -17.42
CA VAL A 13 -19.34 -29.47 -17.46
C VAL A 13 -19.63 -28.39 -18.52
N LEU A 14 -20.41 -28.69 -19.55
CA LEU A 14 -20.73 -27.75 -20.64
C LEU A 14 -21.85 -26.75 -20.30
N ALA A 15 -22.66 -27.00 -19.28
CA ALA A 15 -23.77 -26.10 -18.91
C ALA A 15 -23.34 -24.93 -18.02
N MET A 16 -22.22 -25.04 -17.29
CA MET A 16 -21.77 -23.97 -16.38
C MET A 16 -20.93 -22.88 -17.06
N THR A 17 -20.43 -23.11 -18.28
CA THR A 17 -19.62 -22.11 -19.01
C THR A 17 -20.43 -21.10 -19.81
N PHE A 18 -21.73 -21.32 -20.05
CA PHE A 18 -22.56 -20.41 -20.86
C PHE A 18 -23.17 -19.24 -20.07
N ALA A 19 -23.21 -19.29 -18.74
CA ALA A 19 -23.82 -18.24 -17.91
C ALA A 19 -22.91 -17.02 -17.66
N ALA A 20 -21.61 -17.10 -17.96
CA ALA A 20 -20.66 -16.01 -17.73
C ALA A 20 -20.54 -15.02 -18.90
N PHE A 21 -21.12 -15.33 -20.07
CA PHE A 21 -20.83 -14.58 -21.32
C PHE A 21 -21.92 -13.58 -21.75
N LEU A 22 -23.08 -13.52 -21.09
CA LEU A 22 -24.21 -12.68 -21.53
C LEU A 22 -24.53 -11.49 -20.59
N GLY A 23 -23.64 -11.16 -19.64
CA GLY A 23 -23.95 -10.21 -18.56
C GLY A 23 -23.27 -8.83 -18.64
N PHE A 24 -22.73 -8.39 -19.78
CA PHE A 24 -22.02 -7.10 -19.85
C PHE A 24 -22.25 -6.35 -21.17
N GLU A 25 -23.51 -5.97 -21.44
CA GLU A 25 -23.81 -4.79 -22.26
C GLU A 25 -24.90 -3.98 -21.57
N GLU A 26 -24.52 -2.82 -21.04
CA GLU A 26 -25.21 -1.53 -21.15
C GLU A 26 -24.67 -0.62 -20.05
N TYR A 27 -23.81 0.35 -20.39
CA TYR A 27 -23.87 1.70 -19.82
C TYR A 27 -22.99 2.62 -20.68
N LYS A 28 -23.56 3.12 -21.77
CA LYS A 28 -23.09 4.33 -22.43
C LYS A 28 -23.85 5.52 -21.85
N LYS A 29 -23.07 6.58 -21.58
CA LYS A 29 -23.44 8.00 -21.76
C LYS A 29 -24.11 8.70 -20.57
N THR A 30 -23.31 9.48 -19.85
CA THR A 30 -23.63 10.90 -19.61
C THR A 30 -22.33 11.71 -19.63
N ALA A 31 -22.23 12.59 -20.62
CA ALA A 31 -21.28 13.67 -20.65
C ALA A 31 -21.76 14.74 -19.67
N GLY A 32 -20.93 15.06 -18.68
CA GLY A 32 -21.09 16.18 -17.77
C GLY A 32 -19.74 16.81 -17.55
N ALA A 33 -19.35 17.69 -18.47
CA ALA A 33 -18.18 18.55 -18.32
C ALA A 33 -18.43 19.50 -17.14
N ASN A 34 -17.72 19.28 -16.03
CA ASN A 34 -17.43 20.29 -15.01
C ASN A 34 -16.07 19.92 -14.40
N THR A 35 -15.02 20.17 -15.19
CA THR A 35 -13.63 20.12 -14.71
C THR A 35 -13.42 21.33 -13.80
N THR A 36 -13.65 21.15 -12.50
CA THR A 36 -13.04 22.03 -11.50
C THR A 36 -11.56 21.65 -11.45
N GLN A 37 -10.74 22.42 -12.17
CA GLN A 37 -9.29 22.42 -11.96
C GLN A 37 -9.03 22.93 -10.54
N THR A 38 -8.96 22.00 -9.59
CA THR A 38 -8.30 22.27 -8.32
C THR A 38 -6.83 22.42 -8.65
N THR A 39 -6.39 23.67 -8.74
CA THR A 39 -4.99 24.04 -8.76
C THR A 39 -4.39 23.52 -7.44
N LEU A 40 -3.73 22.36 -7.53
CA LEU A 40 -2.80 21.85 -6.52
C LEU A 40 -1.59 22.80 -6.52
N LYS A 41 -1.78 23.98 -5.93
CA LYS A 41 -0.67 24.83 -5.51
C LYS A 41 -0.06 24.17 -4.28
N ASP A 42 1.06 23.51 -4.52
CA ASP A 42 2.25 23.53 -3.68
C ASP A 42 2.04 23.88 -2.21
N THR A 43 1.82 22.85 -1.39
CA THR A 43 2.39 22.82 -0.04
C THR A 43 2.66 21.37 0.34
N VAL A 44 3.57 20.70 -0.38
CA VAL A 44 4.17 19.47 0.11
C VAL A 44 5.26 19.86 1.09
N THR A 45 4.92 19.88 2.37
CA THR A 45 5.93 20.01 3.45
C THR A 45 6.80 18.75 3.42
N PRO A 46 8.13 18.86 3.20
CA PRO A 46 9.03 17.74 3.35
C PRO A 46 8.97 17.24 4.80
N GLY A 47 8.43 16.04 5.01
CA GLY A 47 8.33 15.43 6.35
C GLY A 47 6.95 14.94 6.76
N THR A 48 5.88 15.28 6.04
CA THR A 48 4.56 14.66 6.27
C THR A 48 4.50 13.36 5.48
N LEU A 49 4.52 12.21 6.17
CA LEU A 49 4.27 10.91 5.54
C LEU A 49 2.99 11.03 4.67
N PRO A 50 3.02 10.77 3.35
CA PRO A 50 1.79 10.43 2.65
C PRO A 50 1.19 9.23 3.36
N VAL A 51 0.00 9.44 3.93
CA VAL A 51 -0.87 8.39 4.43
C VAL A 51 -1.20 7.55 3.21
N LEU A 52 -0.86 6.26 3.27
CA LEU A 52 -1.30 5.28 2.30
C LEU A 52 -2.80 5.12 2.52
N ILE A 53 -3.60 5.94 1.83
CA ILE A 53 -5.05 5.85 1.91
C ILE A 53 -5.45 4.72 0.96
N ASP A 54 -5.61 3.51 1.51
CA ASP A 54 -6.50 2.53 0.93
C ASP A 54 -7.94 3.04 1.12
N ASP A 55 -8.64 3.22 0.00
CA ASP A 55 -9.81 4.09 -0.24
C ASP A 55 -11.13 3.63 0.43
N ASP A 56 -11.14 2.72 1.40
CA ASP A 56 -12.41 2.15 1.92
C ASP A 56 -12.50 1.95 3.45
N ARG A 57 -11.49 2.38 4.23
CA ARG A 57 -11.53 2.23 5.70
C ARG A 57 -11.76 3.56 6.39
N VAL A 58 -12.70 3.54 7.35
CA VAL A 58 -13.00 4.63 8.30
C VAL A 58 -11.70 5.38 8.61
N PRO A 59 -11.59 6.68 8.24
CA PRO A 59 -10.36 7.42 8.46
C PRO A 59 -10.06 7.32 9.94
N ALA A 60 -8.85 6.89 10.29
CA ALA A 60 -8.36 7.01 11.65
C ALA A 60 -8.75 8.40 12.14
N SER A 61 -9.36 8.48 13.33
CA SER A 61 -9.69 9.77 13.92
C SER A 61 -8.42 10.63 13.81
N SER A 62 -8.54 11.86 13.34
CA SER A 62 -7.36 12.69 13.00
C SER A 62 -6.33 12.74 14.14
N GLY A 63 -6.77 12.53 15.39
CA GLY A 63 -5.93 12.42 16.58
C GLY A 63 -4.92 11.27 16.57
N ASP A 64 -5.28 10.07 16.09
CA ASP A 64 -4.39 8.90 16.15
C ASP A 64 -3.12 9.09 15.31
N ASN A 65 -3.26 9.69 14.13
CA ASN A 65 -2.13 9.99 13.26
C ASN A 65 -1.18 11.04 13.88
N ASP A 66 -1.73 12.03 14.57
CA ASP A 66 -0.95 13.06 15.26
C ASP A 66 -0.18 12.46 16.46
N ILE A 67 -0.84 11.61 17.24
CA ILE A 67 -0.21 10.89 18.36
C ILE A 67 0.91 9.99 17.83
N TYR A 68 0.65 9.22 16.77
CA TYR A 68 1.65 8.39 16.12
C TYR A 68 2.87 9.19 15.65
N ALA A 69 2.67 10.27 14.91
CA ALA A 69 3.76 11.12 14.42
C ALA A 69 4.58 11.71 15.59
N LYS A 70 3.92 12.14 16.66
CA LYS A 70 4.55 12.63 17.89
C LYS A 70 5.31 11.53 18.63
N ALA A 71 4.80 10.31 18.67
CA ALA A 71 5.45 9.17 19.30
C ALA A 71 6.75 8.78 18.56
N ILE A 72 6.70 8.67 17.23
CA ILE A 72 7.86 8.34 16.40
C ILE A 72 8.94 9.42 16.46
N SER A 73 8.56 10.70 16.32
CA SER A 73 9.52 11.83 16.34
C SER A 73 10.23 11.99 17.69
N LYS A 74 9.55 11.66 18.80
CA LYS A 74 10.13 11.72 20.15
C LYS A 74 10.70 10.39 20.64
N SER A 75 10.56 9.32 19.86
CA SER A 75 10.88 7.94 20.26
C SER A 75 10.29 7.56 21.64
N LYS A 76 9.08 8.03 21.97
CA LYS A 76 8.46 7.85 23.29
C LYS A 76 7.38 6.77 23.24
N LEU A 77 7.74 5.56 23.67
CA LEU A 77 6.87 4.37 23.63
C LEU A 77 5.52 4.57 24.33
N SER A 78 5.48 5.34 25.43
CA SER A 78 4.22 5.56 26.16
C SER A 78 3.15 6.23 25.31
N LEU A 79 3.53 7.07 24.35
CA LEU A 79 2.57 7.74 23.46
C LEU A 79 1.92 6.77 22.48
N CYS A 80 2.55 5.63 22.17
CA CYS A 80 1.92 4.62 21.32
C CYS A 80 0.67 4.02 21.99
N ASN A 81 0.59 4.01 23.31
CA ASN A 81 -0.53 3.44 24.05
C ASN A 81 -1.78 4.34 24.03
N ASP A 82 -1.62 5.59 23.59
CA ASP A 82 -2.71 6.56 23.48
C ASP A 82 -3.39 6.50 22.09
N ILE A 83 -2.94 5.61 21.19
CA ILE A 83 -3.49 5.41 19.85
C ILE A 83 -4.64 4.40 19.92
N GLU A 84 -5.83 4.77 19.47
CA GLU A 84 -7.03 3.91 19.53
C GLU A 84 -7.01 2.82 18.44
N LEU A 85 -6.50 3.13 17.25
CA LEU A 85 -6.40 2.19 16.16
C LEU A 85 -5.26 1.18 16.40
N ASP A 86 -5.63 -0.07 16.72
CA ASP A 86 -4.70 -1.18 16.99
C ASP A 86 -3.57 -1.28 15.97
N GLU A 87 -3.90 -1.26 14.67
CA GLU A 87 -2.92 -1.34 13.58
C GLU A 87 -1.81 -0.28 13.72
N LEU A 88 -2.20 0.95 14.08
CA LEU A 88 -1.29 2.08 14.22
C LEU A 88 -0.54 2.03 15.55
N MET A 89 -1.19 1.62 16.64
CA MET A 89 -0.56 1.36 17.94
C MET A 89 0.57 0.32 17.81
N TYR A 90 0.29 -0.85 17.21
CA TYR A 90 1.28 -1.91 17.05
C TYR A 90 2.40 -1.51 16.09
N SER A 91 2.08 -0.76 15.02
CA SER A 91 3.10 -0.16 14.14
C SER A 91 4.04 0.77 14.92
N CYS A 92 3.49 1.62 15.78
CA CYS A 92 4.24 2.57 16.61
C CYS A 92 5.21 1.84 17.53
N ARG A 93 4.71 0.83 18.27
CA ARG A 93 5.52 0.00 19.16
C ARG A 93 6.64 -0.69 18.40
N ALA A 94 6.33 -1.37 17.29
CA ALA A 94 7.31 -2.08 16.47
C ALA A 94 8.48 -1.18 16.05
N ILE A 95 8.17 0.03 15.60
CA ILE A 95 9.18 0.99 15.14
C ILE A 95 10.06 1.48 16.30
N ILE A 96 9.45 1.92 17.41
CA ILE A 96 10.19 2.51 18.54
C ILE A 96 11.07 1.46 19.23
N THR A 97 10.59 0.24 19.37
CA THR A 97 11.34 -0.85 20.03
C THR A 97 12.24 -1.63 19.08
N ASP A 98 12.24 -1.32 17.77
CA ASP A 98 12.91 -2.11 16.72
C ASP A 98 12.55 -3.61 16.79
N ASN A 99 11.28 -3.91 17.07
CA ASN A 99 10.80 -5.28 17.22
C ASN A 99 9.58 -5.54 16.32
N LEU A 100 9.80 -6.28 15.24
CA LEU A 100 8.75 -6.65 14.29
C LEU A 100 7.66 -7.52 14.92
N ASP A 101 7.94 -8.19 16.05
CA ASP A 101 7.02 -9.13 16.66
C ASP A 101 5.72 -8.49 17.15
N HIS A 102 5.75 -7.18 17.44
CA HIS A 102 4.55 -6.41 17.73
C HIS A 102 3.53 -6.47 16.60
N CYS A 103 3.96 -6.57 15.33
CA CYS A 103 3.03 -6.70 14.22
C CYS A 103 2.33 -8.07 14.20
N PHE A 104 2.93 -9.13 14.75
CA PHE A 104 2.28 -10.45 14.77
C PHE A 104 1.15 -10.57 15.81
N SER A 105 0.98 -9.57 16.68
CA SER A 105 -0.13 -9.51 17.64
C SER A 105 -1.47 -9.11 17.00
N LEU A 106 -1.48 -8.61 15.76
CA LEU A 106 -2.71 -8.26 15.04
C LEU A 106 -3.35 -9.52 14.45
N ALA A 107 -4.66 -9.68 14.63
CA ALA A 107 -5.42 -10.86 14.20
C ALA A 107 -5.59 -10.94 12.67
N GLU A 108 -5.81 -9.79 12.03
CA GLU A 108 -6.09 -9.72 10.59
C GLU A 108 -4.80 -9.60 9.76
N ASP A 109 -4.68 -10.40 8.71
CA ASP A 109 -3.53 -10.44 7.79
C ASP A 109 -3.26 -9.06 7.15
N ASP A 110 -4.33 -8.37 6.73
CA ASP A 110 -4.25 -7.02 6.17
C ASP A 110 -3.61 -6.02 7.16
N GLN A 111 -4.06 -6.03 8.41
CA GLN A 111 -3.51 -5.16 9.46
C GLN A 111 -2.04 -5.51 9.75
N ARG A 112 -1.71 -6.80 9.81
CA ARG A 112 -0.31 -7.26 9.98
C ARG A 112 0.57 -6.73 8.85
N ASN A 113 0.11 -6.84 7.61
CA ASN A 113 0.88 -6.41 6.43
C ASN A 113 1.05 -4.88 6.38
N LYS A 114 0.05 -4.11 6.77
CA LYS A 114 0.16 -2.66 6.94
C LYS A 114 1.14 -2.28 8.04
N CYS A 115 1.12 -2.99 9.18
CA CYS A 115 2.09 -2.81 10.25
C CYS A 115 3.54 -3.07 9.77
N LYS A 116 3.78 -4.22 9.15
CA LYS A 116 5.09 -4.57 8.55
C LYS A 116 5.54 -3.51 7.54
N THR A 117 4.63 -3.01 6.71
CA THR A 117 4.91 -1.96 5.71
C THR A 117 5.39 -0.67 6.35
N ARG A 118 4.68 -0.15 7.36
CA ARG A 118 5.11 1.06 8.10
C ARG A 118 6.46 0.86 8.78
N TYR A 119 6.67 -0.31 9.38
CA TYR A 119 7.94 -0.67 10.01
C TYR A 119 9.11 -0.65 9.02
N TYR A 120 8.99 -1.38 7.90
CA TYR A 120 10.07 -1.48 6.91
C TYR A 120 10.33 -0.17 6.17
N LEU A 121 9.29 0.63 5.90
CA LEU A 121 9.44 1.98 5.37
C LEU A 121 10.24 2.87 6.33
N LYS A 122 9.90 2.88 7.62
CA LYS A 122 10.64 3.68 8.59
C LYS A 122 12.10 3.21 8.69
N LYS A 123 12.34 1.90 8.74
CA LYS A 123 13.69 1.34 8.79
C LYS A 123 14.48 1.60 7.50
N SER A 124 13.85 1.57 6.32
CA SER A 124 14.52 1.91 5.06
C SER A 124 14.99 3.35 5.07
N MET A 125 14.16 4.27 5.57
CA MET A 125 14.47 5.70 5.69
C MET A 125 15.57 5.98 6.72
N ASP A 126 15.53 5.34 7.89
CA ASP A 126 16.50 5.53 8.98
C ASP A 126 17.86 4.90 8.64
N LYS A 127 17.86 3.71 8.02
CA LYS A 127 19.09 3.00 7.61
C LYS A 127 19.56 3.35 6.21
N ASN A 128 18.87 4.27 5.52
CA ASN A 128 19.18 4.68 4.15
C ASN A 128 19.32 3.50 3.17
N ASN A 129 18.45 2.50 3.31
CA ASN A 129 18.53 1.22 2.61
C ASN A 129 17.17 0.80 2.01
N PRO A 130 16.93 1.01 0.71
CA PRO A 130 15.65 0.69 0.06
C PRO A 130 15.39 -0.82 0.00
N LYS A 131 16.42 -1.66 0.12
CA LYS A 131 16.25 -3.13 0.09
C LYS A 131 15.41 -3.64 1.26
N LEU A 132 15.24 -2.85 2.32
CA LEU A 132 14.35 -3.20 3.43
C LEU A 132 12.87 -3.22 3.00
N CYS A 133 12.46 -2.40 2.02
CA CYS A 133 11.12 -2.45 1.46
C CYS A 133 10.81 -3.79 0.78
N LYS A 134 11.82 -4.52 0.27
CA LYS A 134 11.65 -5.83 -0.37
C LYS A 134 11.17 -6.94 0.58
N ARG A 135 11.14 -6.67 1.89
CA ARG A 135 10.60 -7.58 2.90
C ARG A 135 9.08 -7.46 3.08
N ILE A 136 8.45 -6.51 2.39
CA ILE A 136 6.99 -6.38 2.33
C ILE A 136 6.49 -7.40 1.31
N GLU A 137 5.55 -8.24 1.74
CA GLU A 137 4.97 -9.35 0.95
C GLU A 137 4.05 -8.82 -0.16
N ASP A 138 3.21 -7.83 0.15
CA ASP A 138 2.34 -7.21 -0.84
C ASP A 138 3.15 -6.34 -1.80
N VAL A 139 3.07 -6.66 -3.10
CA VAL A 139 3.86 -5.99 -4.15
C VAL A 139 3.49 -4.52 -4.29
N LYS A 140 2.21 -4.15 -4.13
CA LYS A 140 1.77 -2.75 -4.22
C LYS A 140 2.30 -1.94 -3.06
N LEU A 141 2.24 -2.47 -1.83
CA LEU A 141 2.79 -1.83 -0.65
C LEU A 141 4.32 -1.77 -0.68
N GLN A 142 4.97 -2.81 -1.22
CA GLN A 142 6.41 -2.83 -1.49
C GLN A 142 6.82 -1.70 -2.44
N ASP A 143 6.16 -1.58 -3.58
CA ASP A 143 6.44 -0.54 -4.57
C ASP A 143 6.18 0.85 -3.99
N SER A 144 5.10 1.01 -3.23
CA SER A 144 4.80 2.25 -2.52
C SER A 144 5.90 2.64 -1.52
N CYS A 145 6.45 1.68 -0.77
CA CYS A 145 7.58 1.90 0.13
C CYS A 145 8.83 2.37 -0.62
N ILE A 146 9.15 1.72 -1.76
CA ILE A 146 10.32 2.05 -2.59
C ILE A 146 10.18 3.44 -3.20
N LEU A 147 9.00 3.74 -3.77
CA LEU A 147 8.71 5.03 -4.40
C LEU A 147 8.88 6.16 -3.38
N LYS A 148 8.28 6.03 -2.20
CA LYS A 148 8.40 7.02 -1.13
C LYS A 148 9.84 7.23 -0.69
N TYR A 149 10.59 6.14 -0.49
CA TYR A 149 12.01 6.24 -0.18
C TYR A 149 12.80 6.99 -1.26
N ALA A 150 12.58 6.65 -2.54
CA ALA A 150 13.30 7.25 -3.66
C ALA A 150 13.04 8.76 -3.76
N LEU A 151 11.78 9.18 -3.58
CA LEU A 151 11.38 10.59 -3.63
C LEU A 151 11.90 11.37 -2.42
N ASP A 152 11.67 10.88 -1.20
CA ASP A 152 12.04 11.61 0.03
C ASP A 152 13.57 11.71 0.22
N LYS A 153 14.33 10.73 -0.28
CA LYS A 153 15.79 10.74 -0.21
C LYS A 153 16.46 11.29 -1.47
N VAL A 154 15.69 11.64 -2.49
CA VAL A 154 16.20 12.11 -3.80
C VAL A 154 17.21 11.10 -4.36
N LYS A 155 16.81 9.82 -4.40
CA LYS A 155 17.64 8.68 -4.81
C LYS A 155 17.02 7.93 -5.99
N PRO A 156 17.24 8.39 -7.24
CA PRO A 156 16.72 7.75 -8.45
C PRO A 156 17.12 6.28 -8.56
N SER A 157 18.31 5.91 -8.08
CA SER A 157 18.80 4.52 -8.11
C SER A 157 17.97 3.56 -7.27
N ALA A 158 17.11 4.02 -6.37
CA ALA A 158 16.17 3.16 -5.65
C ALA A 158 14.98 2.74 -6.53
N CYS A 159 14.63 3.53 -7.55
CA CYS A 159 13.51 3.25 -8.45
C CYS A 159 13.69 1.93 -9.22
N ILE A 160 14.94 1.45 -9.42
CA ILE A 160 15.23 0.16 -10.06
C ILE A 160 14.56 -1.04 -9.38
N TYR A 161 14.14 -0.87 -8.12
CA TYR A 161 13.50 -1.91 -7.33
C TYR A 161 11.98 -1.97 -7.49
N LEU A 162 11.33 -1.02 -8.17
CA LEU A 162 9.90 -1.07 -8.45
C LEU A 162 9.59 -2.18 -9.47
N SER A 163 8.45 -2.84 -9.29
CA SER A 163 8.06 -3.98 -10.12
C SER A 163 7.65 -3.58 -11.54
N GLU A 164 6.92 -2.47 -11.69
CA GLU A 164 6.44 -2.00 -12.99
C GLU A 164 7.41 -1.00 -13.64
N GLU A 165 7.77 -1.27 -14.90
CA GLU A 165 8.66 -0.41 -15.69
C GLU A 165 8.15 1.03 -15.80
N LYS A 166 6.85 1.21 -16.03
CA LYS A 166 6.24 2.55 -16.11
C LYS A 166 6.40 3.33 -14.81
N MET A 167 6.26 2.67 -13.66
CA MET A 167 6.48 3.29 -12.35
C MET A 167 7.96 3.61 -12.11
N ARG A 168 8.89 2.76 -12.56
CA ARG A 168 10.33 3.05 -12.49
C ARG A 168 10.68 4.33 -13.21
N ILE A 169 10.26 4.46 -14.46
CA ILE A 169 10.57 5.63 -15.31
C ILE A 169 10.05 6.91 -14.64
N ALA A 170 8.77 6.91 -14.24
CA ALA A 170 8.17 8.06 -13.56
C ALA A 170 8.85 8.38 -12.21
N CYS A 171 9.30 7.36 -11.48
CA CYS A 171 10.05 7.54 -10.25
C CYS A 171 11.42 8.17 -10.51
N GLU A 172 12.16 7.72 -11.52
CA GLU A 172 13.49 8.22 -11.87
C GLU A 172 13.45 9.69 -12.30
N GLU A 173 12.48 10.07 -13.12
CA GLU A 173 12.26 11.46 -13.54
C GLU A 173 12.03 12.37 -12.33
N ARG A 174 11.08 12.00 -11.46
CA ARG A 174 10.72 12.78 -10.26
C ARG A 174 11.85 12.85 -9.24
N ALA A 175 12.52 11.73 -8.97
CA ALA A 175 13.60 11.67 -7.99
C ALA A 175 14.87 12.37 -8.47
N SER A 176 15.06 12.53 -9.79
CA SER A 176 16.22 13.25 -10.35
C SER A 176 16.04 14.77 -10.36
N GLY A 177 14.84 15.27 -10.01
CA GLY A 177 14.52 16.69 -10.09
C GLY A 177 14.44 17.21 -11.53
N ILE A 178 14.40 16.30 -12.52
CA ILE A 178 14.18 16.64 -13.93
C ILE A 178 12.67 16.85 -14.07
N MET A 179 12.19 18.04 -13.69
CA MET A 179 10.86 18.48 -14.10
C MET A 179 10.93 18.80 -15.60
N ILE A 180 10.40 17.89 -16.42
CA ILE A 180 10.14 18.13 -17.85
C ILE A 180 8.86 18.94 -17.99
#